data_AF-A0A914QZH4-F1
#
_entry.id   AF-A0A914QZH4-F1
#
_cell.length_a   1.000
_cell.length_b   1.000
_cell.length_c   1.000
_cell.angle_alpha   90.00
_cell.angle_beta   90.00
_cell.angle_gamma   90.00
#
_symmetry.space_group_name_H-M   'P 1'
#
loop_
_entity.id
_entity.type
_entity.pdbx_description
1 polymer ?
#
loop_
_entity_poly.entity_id
_entity_poly.type
_entity_poly.pdbx_seq_one_letter_code
_entity_poly.pdbx_strand_id
1 'polypeptide(L)'
;MSQHEPLLRTISQKTGINTNDFNTFSHVEKFYSGTKIEKDNNLKLPTWITDSLWEQFINGKFREDDYLSGNADFGWPENVELITLKGGVLLKTLIDNMDLVLAGKTKKKFFMYSAHDTTLSALLRTLEAKHEILGIHAPDYAATVILELWEADNNVPFIRLRYIPNAASQVQHITKFIKGCGGGDDCSLTDFKKRSEKFLGTHIHHLCGDTKRLFD
;
A
#
# COMPACT_ATOMS: atom_id res chain seq x y z
N MET A 1 2.08 -16.19 16.37
CA MET A 1 3.53 -16.37 16.18
C MET A 1 3.96 -17.84 16.06
N SER A 2 3.48 -18.78 16.89
CA SER A 2 3.90 -20.21 16.87
C SER A 2 3.76 -20.92 15.51
N GLN A 3 2.74 -20.62 14.70
CA GLN A 3 2.50 -21.34 13.44
C GLN A 3 3.51 -21.05 12.31
N HIS A 4 4.25 -19.94 12.37
CA HIS A 4 5.22 -19.54 11.33
C HIS A 4 6.68 -19.81 11.71
N GLU A 5 6.91 -20.26 12.95
CA GLU A 5 8.25 -20.58 13.46
C GLU A 5 8.97 -21.67 12.64
N PRO A 6 8.33 -22.77 12.19
CA PRO A 6 9.00 -23.80 11.39
C PRO A 6 9.46 -23.27 10.02
N LEU A 7 8.68 -22.37 9.42
CA LEU A 7 8.99 -21.73 8.13
C LEU A 7 10.21 -20.82 8.25
N LEU A 8 10.22 -19.94 9.26
CA LEU A 8 11.35 -19.03 9.50
C LEU A 8 12.64 -19.80 9.85
N ARG A 9 12.55 -20.88 10.62
CA ARG A 9 13.69 -21.77 10.91
C ARG A 9 14.24 -22.41 9.63
N THR A 10 13.37 -22.90 8.76
CA THR A 10 13.78 -23.51 7.49
C THR A 10 14.50 -22.49 6.61
N ILE A 11 13.95 -21.29 6.47
CA ILE A 11 14.56 -20.21 5.69
C ILE A 11 15.90 -19.82 6.29
N SER A 12 15.97 -19.59 7.60
CA SER A 12 17.21 -19.24 8.31
C SER A 12 18.32 -20.27 8.05
N GLN A 13 18.02 -21.57 8.19
CA GLN A 13 18.98 -22.64 7.96
C GLN A 13 19.47 -22.73 6.51
N LYS A 14 18.59 -22.46 5.54
CA LYS A 14 18.92 -22.58 4.10
C LYS A 14 19.61 -21.35 3.53
N THR A 15 19.33 -20.17 4.08
CA THR A 15 19.81 -18.87 3.57
C THR A 15 20.95 -18.29 4.39
N GLY A 16 21.13 -18.75 5.63
CA GLY A 16 22.05 -18.13 6.60
C GLY A 16 21.50 -16.86 7.24
N ILE A 17 20.24 -16.48 6.97
CA ILE A 17 19.60 -15.31 7.58
C ILE A 17 19.44 -15.55 9.08
N ASN A 18 20.02 -14.68 9.90
CA ASN A 18 19.79 -14.67 11.34
C ASN A 18 18.43 -14.02 11.62
N THR A 19 17.43 -14.82 12.03
CA THR A 19 16.07 -14.36 12.33
C THR A 19 15.93 -13.66 13.67
N ASN A 20 17.01 -13.62 14.48
CA ASN A 20 17.07 -12.89 15.75
C ASN A 20 17.77 -11.52 15.60
N ASP A 21 18.16 -11.15 14.38
CA ASP A 21 18.78 -9.86 14.09
C ASP A 21 17.70 -8.76 13.93
N PHE A 22 17.99 -7.55 14.39
CA PHE A 22 17.17 -6.36 14.09
C PHE A 22 16.97 -6.18 12.57
N ASN A 23 17.94 -6.59 11.75
CA ASN A 23 17.86 -6.52 10.29
C ASN A 23 17.09 -7.68 9.63
N THR A 24 16.45 -8.56 10.41
CA THR A 24 15.72 -9.73 9.88
C THR A 24 14.74 -9.33 8.78
N PHE A 25 14.01 -8.22 8.95
CA PHE A 25 13.08 -7.71 7.94
C PHE A 25 13.77 -7.40 6.60
N SER A 26 14.92 -6.72 6.64
CA SER A 26 15.71 -6.42 5.42
C SER A 26 16.24 -7.69 4.76
N HIS A 27 16.66 -8.67 5.54
CA HIS A 27 17.13 -9.95 5.02
C HIS A 27 16.00 -10.76 4.37
N VAL A 28 14.82 -10.79 5.00
CA VAL A 28 13.61 -11.42 4.44
C VAL A 28 13.19 -10.74 3.14
N GLU A 29 13.23 -9.41 3.09
CA GLU A 29 12.92 -8.64 1.88
C GLU A 29 13.91 -8.95 0.74
N LYS A 30 15.21 -9.02 1.03
CA LYS A 30 16.23 -9.39 0.03
C LYS A 30 16.02 -10.81 -0.51
N PHE A 31 15.71 -11.76 0.38
CA PHE A 31 15.41 -13.13 -0.03
C PHE A 31 14.17 -13.19 -0.92
N TYR A 32 13.11 -12.49 -0.53
CA TYR A 32 11.89 -12.37 -1.34
C TYR A 32 12.18 -11.77 -2.72
N SER A 33 12.77 -10.57 -2.75
CA SER A 33 13.05 -9.82 -3.97
C SER A 33 13.92 -10.62 -4.94
N GLY A 34 15.02 -11.22 -4.46
CA GLY A 34 15.90 -12.04 -5.29
C GLY A 34 15.19 -13.27 -5.86
N THR A 35 14.54 -14.05 -4.99
CA THR A 35 13.84 -15.28 -5.40
C THR A 35 12.69 -14.99 -6.35
N LYS A 36 11.94 -13.89 -6.14
CA LYS A 36 10.86 -13.48 -7.04
C LYS A 36 11.39 -13.12 -8.42
N ILE A 37 12.45 -12.32 -8.52
CA ILE A 37 13.04 -11.94 -9.80
C ILE A 37 13.55 -13.19 -10.55
N GLU A 38 14.21 -14.10 -9.85
CA GLU A 38 14.67 -15.36 -10.43
C GLU A 38 13.50 -16.20 -10.95
N LYS A 39 12.42 -16.33 -10.16
CA LYS A 39 11.21 -17.07 -10.55
C LYS A 39 10.52 -16.44 -11.76
N ASP A 40 10.31 -15.12 -11.75
CA ASP A 40 9.63 -14.37 -12.83
C ASP A 40 10.41 -14.44 -14.16
N ASN A 41 11.73 -14.64 -14.11
CA ASN A 41 12.61 -14.76 -15.28
C ASN A 41 12.95 -16.22 -15.64
N ASN A 42 12.26 -17.21 -15.06
CA ASN A 42 12.49 -18.63 -15.30
C ASN A 42 13.95 -19.07 -15.03
N LEU A 43 14.63 -18.43 -14.06
CA LEU A 43 15.96 -18.83 -13.64
C LEU A 43 15.89 -20.06 -12.73
N LYS A 44 16.98 -20.82 -12.68
CA LYS A 44 17.06 -22.03 -11.88
C LYS A 44 17.13 -21.71 -10.39
N LEU A 45 16.04 -21.97 -9.68
CA LEU A 45 15.98 -21.86 -8.22
C LEU A 45 16.64 -23.07 -7.52
N PRO A 46 17.13 -22.90 -6.28
CA PRO A 46 17.50 -24.01 -5.42
C PRO A 46 16.35 -25.00 -5.23
N THR A 47 16.64 -26.30 -5.26
CA THR A 47 15.62 -27.38 -5.22
C THR A 47 14.78 -27.41 -3.95
N TRP A 48 15.23 -26.77 -2.87
CA TRP A 48 14.48 -26.67 -1.63
C TRP A 48 13.40 -25.58 -1.66
N ILE A 49 13.43 -24.66 -2.63
CA ILE A 49 12.38 -23.65 -2.85
C ILE A 49 11.28 -24.29 -3.70
N THR A 50 10.42 -25.06 -3.04
CA THR A 50 9.22 -25.63 -3.67
C THR A 50 8.12 -24.56 -3.78
N ASP A 51 7.15 -24.77 -4.69
CA ASP A 51 6.01 -23.85 -4.81
C ASP A 51 5.23 -23.73 -3.49
N SER A 52 5.02 -24.83 -2.78
CA SER A 52 4.36 -24.81 -1.47
C SER A 52 5.14 -24.02 -0.41
N LEU A 53 6.48 -24.13 -0.39
CA LEU A 53 7.30 -23.35 0.54
C LEU A 53 7.23 -21.85 0.18
N TRP A 54 7.29 -21.56 -1.11
CA TRP A 54 7.21 -20.19 -1.62
C TRP A 54 5.87 -19.53 -1.28
N GLU A 55 4.74 -20.24 -1.49
CA GLU A 55 3.41 -19.75 -1.15
C GLU A 55 3.24 -19.47 0.35
N GLN A 56 3.74 -20.37 1.21
CA GLN A 56 3.73 -20.16 2.66
C GLN A 56 4.58 -18.95 3.06
N PHE A 57 5.74 -18.79 2.43
CA PHE A 57 6.63 -17.65 2.66
C PHE A 57 5.99 -16.32 2.27
N ILE A 58 5.47 -16.19 1.04
CA ILE A 58 4.86 -14.95 0.59
C ILE A 58 3.62 -14.59 1.42
N ASN A 59 2.82 -15.58 1.85
CA ASN A 59 1.65 -15.31 2.68
C ASN A 59 2.07 -14.73 4.04
N GLY A 60 3.04 -15.35 4.71
CA GLY A 60 3.55 -14.86 6.00
C GLY A 60 4.17 -13.47 5.88
N LYS A 61 5.05 -13.28 4.89
CA LYS A 61 5.73 -12.01 4.62
C LYS A 61 4.74 -10.87 4.37
N PHE A 62 3.78 -11.07 3.47
CA PHE A 62 2.84 -10.01 3.11
C PHE A 62 1.86 -9.64 4.23
N ARG A 63 1.48 -10.62 5.07
CA ARG A 63 0.71 -10.35 6.29
C ARG A 63 1.51 -9.54 7.31
N GLU A 64 2.79 -9.87 7.47
CA GLU A 64 3.70 -9.08 8.30
C GLU A 64 3.86 -7.66 7.75
N ASP A 65 4.07 -7.48 6.44
CA ASP A 65 4.17 -6.16 5.80
C ASP A 65 2.90 -5.32 5.99
N ASP A 66 1.72 -5.92 5.84
CA ASP A 66 0.43 -5.27 6.06
C ASP A 66 0.30 -4.79 7.50
N TYR A 67 0.61 -5.66 8.46
CA TYR A 67 0.61 -5.33 9.88
C TYR A 67 1.61 -4.21 10.22
N LEU A 68 2.86 -4.30 9.76
CA LEU A 68 3.89 -3.27 9.91
C LEU A 68 3.57 -1.98 9.14
N SER A 69 2.56 -2.00 8.29
CA SER A 69 2.02 -0.83 7.59
C SER A 69 0.75 -0.26 8.23
N GLY A 70 0.27 -0.88 9.31
CA GLY A 70 -0.82 -0.43 10.15
C GLY A 70 -2.16 -1.13 9.91
N ASN A 71 -2.25 -2.13 9.04
CA ASN A 71 -3.47 -2.93 8.91
C ASN A 71 -3.69 -3.83 10.13
N ALA A 72 -4.95 -4.18 10.40
CA ALA A 72 -5.29 -5.18 11.40
C ALA A 72 -4.85 -6.57 10.95
N ASP A 73 -4.05 -7.27 11.77
CA ASP A 73 -3.71 -8.68 11.60
C ASP A 73 -3.21 -9.26 12.93
N PHE A 74 -3.02 -10.58 13.01
CA PHE A 74 -2.48 -11.31 14.17
C PHE A 74 -3.25 -11.07 15.49
N GLY A 75 -4.53 -10.71 15.39
CA GLY A 75 -5.38 -10.38 16.54
C GLY A 75 -5.25 -8.93 17.03
N TRP A 76 -4.47 -8.11 16.35
CA TRP A 76 -4.28 -6.69 16.66
C TRP A 76 -5.13 -5.79 15.75
N PRO A 77 -5.64 -4.67 16.29
CA PRO A 77 -6.47 -3.74 15.52
C PRO A 77 -5.64 -2.91 14.53
N GLU A 78 -6.34 -2.24 13.62
CA GLU A 78 -5.76 -1.27 12.69
C GLU A 78 -5.10 -0.11 13.44
N ASN A 79 -3.90 0.28 13.01
CA ASN A 79 -3.17 1.45 13.48
C ASN A 79 -3.31 2.61 12.47
N VAL A 80 -4.33 3.44 12.68
CA VAL A 80 -4.63 4.60 11.84
C VAL A 80 -3.49 5.62 11.84
N GLU A 81 -2.77 5.78 12.96
CA GLU A 81 -1.61 6.68 13.05
C GLU A 81 -0.49 6.23 12.10
N LEU A 82 -0.19 4.93 12.08
CA LEU A 82 0.83 4.37 11.18
C LEU A 82 0.44 4.47 9.70
N ILE A 83 -0.84 4.23 9.37
CA ILE A 83 -1.36 4.43 8.01
C ILE A 83 -1.25 5.90 7.60
N THR A 84 -1.58 6.82 8.52
CA THR A 84 -1.46 8.26 8.33
C THR A 84 -0.02 8.68 8.05
N LEU A 85 0.93 8.20 8.86
CA LEU A 85 2.35 8.50 8.71
C LEU A 85 2.94 7.95 7.40
N LYS A 86 2.46 6.80 6.92
CA LYS A 86 2.98 6.16 5.70
C LYS A 86 2.36 6.68 4.40
N GLY A 87 1.05 6.88 4.35
CA GLY A 87 0.32 7.24 3.12
C GLY A 87 -0.37 8.60 3.15
N GLY A 88 -0.61 9.17 4.34
CA GLY A 88 -1.40 10.37 4.53
C GLY A 88 -0.84 11.61 3.84
N VAL A 89 0.50 11.75 3.80
CA VAL A 89 1.19 12.84 3.08
C VAL A 89 0.81 12.86 1.61
N LEU A 90 0.82 11.69 0.95
CA LEU A 90 0.51 11.58 -0.47
C LEU A 90 -0.99 11.81 -0.70
N LEU A 91 -1.86 11.23 0.12
CA LEU A 91 -3.30 11.48 0.08
C LEU A 91 -3.61 12.98 0.18
N LYS A 92 -2.99 13.67 1.15
CA LYS A 92 -3.12 15.11 1.32
C LYS A 92 -2.64 15.87 0.09
N THR A 93 -1.48 15.51 -0.45
CA THR A 93 -0.93 16.13 -1.67
C THR A 93 -1.88 16.01 -2.85
N LEU A 94 -2.52 14.85 -3.03
CA LEU A 94 -3.50 14.64 -4.09
C LEU A 94 -4.75 15.50 -3.88
N ILE A 95 -5.26 15.59 -2.66
CA ILE A 95 -6.42 16.45 -2.32
C ILE A 95 -6.09 17.93 -2.54
N ASP A 96 -4.93 18.39 -2.08
CA ASP A 96 -4.50 19.77 -2.25
C ASP A 96 -4.39 20.14 -3.74
N ASN A 97 -3.87 19.24 -4.58
CA ASN A 97 -3.82 19.44 -6.03
C ASN A 97 -5.22 19.61 -6.64
N MET A 98 -6.20 18.79 -6.22
CA MET A 98 -7.59 18.90 -6.66
C MET A 98 -8.19 20.25 -6.24
N ASP A 99 -7.88 20.72 -5.04
CA ASP A 99 -8.37 22.01 -4.54
C ASP A 99 -7.75 23.20 -5.27
N LEU A 100 -6.48 23.11 -5.66
CA LEU A 100 -5.85 24.12 -6.49
C LEU A 100 -6.51 24.21 -7.89
N VAL A 101 -6.92 23.07 -8.46
CA VAL A 101 -7.63 23.03 -9.76
C VAL A 101 -9.00 23.69 -9.63
N LEU A 102 -9.80 23.29 -8.63
CA LEU A 102 -11.14 23.84 -8.40
C LEU A 102 -11.13 25.33 -8.05
N ALA A 103 -10.09 25.81 -7.35
CA ALA A 103 -9.91 27.22 -7.05
C ALA A 103 -9.38 28.04 -8.25
N GLY A 104 -9.14 27.42 -9.41
CA GLY A 104 -8.55 28.08 -10.57
C GLY A 104 -7.09 28.54 -10.36
N LYS A 105 -6.43 28.07 -9.30
CA LYS A 105 -5.06 28.43 -8.93
C LYS A 105 -4.00 27.68 -9.75
N THR A 106 -4.39 26.60 -10.41
CA THR A 106 -3.54 25.87 -11.35
C THR A 106 -4.35 25.44 -12.58
N LYS A 107 -3.67 25.39 -13.73
CA LYS A 107 -4.21 24.85 -14.99
C LYS A 107 -3.61 23.48 -15.33
N LYS A 108 -2.85 22.89 -14.41
CA LYS A 108 -2.24 21.57 -14.60
C LYS A 108 -3.34 20.51 -14.69
N LYS A 109 -3.36 19.77 -15.80
CA LYS A 109 -4.32 18.69 -16.05
C LYS A 109 -3.85 17.32 -15.56
N PHE A 110 -2.55 17.17 -15.29
CA PHE A 110 -1.94 15.89 -14.92
C PHE A 110 -0.79 16.11 -13.94
N PHE A 111 -0.72 15.24 -12.93
CA PHE A 111 0.37 15.15 -11.96
C PHE A 111 0.84 13.70 -11.94
N MET A 112 2.14 13.49 -12.19
CA MET A 112 2.72 12.15 -12.23
C MET A 112 3.74 11.98 -11.11
N TYR A 113 3.62 10.89 -10.37
CA TYR A 113 4.52 10.52 -9.29
C TYR A 113 5.10 9.15 -9.60
N SER A 114 6.37 9.11 -10.02
CA SER A 114 7.11 7.84 -10.12
C SER A 114 7.53 7.43 -8.72
N ALA A 115 7.06 6.27 -8.26
CA ALA A 115 7.19 5.85 -6.87
C ALA A 115 7.44 4.34 -6.74
N HIS A 116 7.32 3.82 -5.51
CA HIS A 116 7.52 2.41 -5.20
C HIS A 116 6.20 1.68 -4.94
N ASP A 117 6.23 0.35 -5.01
CA ASP A 117 5.15 -0.56 -4.61
C ASP A 117 4.61 -0.25 -3.19
N THR A 118 5.51 0.07 -2.26
CA THR A 118 5.20 0.52 -0.90
C THR A 118 4.42 1.82 -0.88
N THR A 119 4.70 2.75 -1.80
CA THR A 119 3.98 4.02 -1.93
C THR A 119 2.55 3.79 -2.41
N LEU A 120 2.37 2.96 -3.45
CA LEU A 120 1.04 2.61 -3.96
C LEU A 120 0.23 1.89 -2.88
N SER A 121 0.83 0.93 -2.19
CA SER A 121 0.18 0.19 -1.11
C SER A 121 -0.21 1.12 0.04
N ALA A 122 0.66 2.06 0.43
CA ALA A 122 0.37 3.05 1.47
C ALA A 122 -0.79 3.97 1.07
N LEU A 123 -0.84 4.45 -0.16
CA LEU A 123 -1.97 5.23 -0.67
C LEU A 123 -3.26 4.40 -0.66
N LEU A 124 -3.24 3.17 -1.18
CA LEU A 124 -4.42 2.31 -1.19
C LEU A 124 -4.93 1.97 0.23
N ARG A 125 -4.04 1.96 1.24
CA ARG A 125 -4.41 1.82 2.66
C ARG A 125 -5.13 3.06 3.19
N THR A 126 -4.66 4.28 2.89
CA THR A 126 -5.43 5.49 3.24
C THR A 126 -6.75 5.55 2.48
N LEU A 127 -6.83 4.85 1.35
CA LEU A 127 -8.08 4.70 0.63
C LEU A 127 -8.98 3.58 1.18
N GLU A 128 -8.52 2.81 2.17
CA GLU A 128 -9.17 1.60 2.69
C GLU A 128 -9.58 0.62 1.57
N ALA A 129 -8.82 0.61 0.47
CA ALA A 129 -9.10 -0.17 -0.73
C ALA A 129 -8.01 -1.20 -1.05
N LYS A 130 -6.87 -1.18 -0.32
CA LYS A 130 -5.71 -2.05 -0.57
C LYS A 130 -6.10 -3.52 -0.66
N HIS A 131 -6.89 -4.03 0.29
CA HIS A 131 -7.23 -5.44 0.32
C HIS A 131 -8.15 -5.85 -0.84
N GLU A 132 -9.14 -5.03 -1.18
CA GLU A 132 -10.04 -5.29 -2.31
C GLU A 132 -9.30 -5.30 -3.66
N ILE A 133 -8.23 -4.51 -3.79
CA ILE A 133 -7.47 -4.36 -5.05
C ILE A 133 -6.32 -5.34 -5.16
N LEU A 134 -5.57 -5.57 -4.06
CA LEU A 134 -4.31 -6.32 -4.06
C LEU A 134 -4.35 -7.57 -3.17
N GLY A 135 -5.42 -7.78 -2.41
CA GLY A 135 -5.45 -8.78 -1.34
C GLY A 135 -4.36 -8.49 -0.31
N ILE A 136 -3.56 -9.51 0.01
CA ILE A 136 -2.37 -9.36 0.87
C ILE A 136 -1.14 -8.89 0.10
N HIS A 137 -1.12 -8.99 -1.23
CA HIS A 137 0.08 -8.78 -2.04
C HIS A 137 0.50 -7.30 -2.17
N ALA A 138 1.74 -7.10 -2.65
CA ALA A 138 2.24 -5.83 -3.13
C ALA A 138 1.87 -5.61 -4.62
N PRO A 139 1.82 -4.34 -5.09
CA PRO A 139 1.66 -4.02 -6.50
C PRO A 139 2.75 -4.64 -7.39
N ASP A 140 2.35 -5.10 -8.58
CA ASP A 140 3.29 -5.57 -9.60
C ASP A 140 4.14 -4.44 -10.19
N TYR A 141 5.17 -4.81 -10.95
CA TYR A 141 5.94 -3.86 -11.75
C TYR A 141 5.04 -3.07 -12.71
N ALA A 142 5.29 -1.77 -12.80
CA ALA A 142 4.50 -0.81 -13.58
C ALA A 142 3.02 -0.71 -13.16
N ALA A 143 2.64 -1.23 -11.99
CA ALA A 143 1.33 -0.96 -11.42
C ALA A 143 1.12 0.56 -11.29
N THR A 144 -0.09 1.02 -11.63
CA THR A 144 -0.42 2.46 -11.64
C THR A 144 -1.77 2.69 -10.98
N VAL A 145 -1.81 3.60 -10.02
CA VAL A 145 -3.06 4.12 -9.42
C VAL A 145 -3.36 5.49 -10.04
N ILE A 146 -4.55 5.67 -10.58
CA ILE A 146 -4.99 6.93 -11.19
C ILE A 146 -6.19 7.44 -10.39
N LEU A 147 -6.06 8.66 -9.86
CA LEU A 147 -7.14 9.38 -9.18
C LEU A 147 -7.57 10.54 -10.07
N GLU A 148 -8.77 10.44 -10.62
CA GLU A 148 -9.32 11.41 -11.56
C GLU A 148 -10.31 12.33 -10.86
N LEU A 149 -10.17 13.64 -11.06
CA LEU A 149 -11.16 14.64 -10.68
C LEU A 149 -12.03 14.96 -11.89
N TRP A 150 -13.34 14.79 -11.73
CA TRP A 150 -14.36 15.06 -12.74
C TRP A 150 -15.37 16.09 -12.23
N GLU A 151 -16.08 16.70 -13.16
CA GLU A 151 -17.15 17.66 -12.89
C GLU A 151 -18.38 17.24 -13.71
N ALA A 152 -19.51 17.05 -13.04
CA ALA A 152 -20.79 16.77 -13.71
C ALA A 152 -21.41 18.07 -14.26
N ASP A 153 -22.43 17.96 -15.11
CA ASP A 153 -23.08 19.11 -15.79
C ASP A 153 -23.62 20.19 -14.84
N ASN A 154 -23.78 19.87 -13.55
CA ASN A 154 -24.21 20.78 -12.48
C ASN A 154 -23.04 21.39 -11.67
N ASN A 155 -21.82 21.35 -12.19
CA ASN A 155 -20.58 21.79 -11.53
C ASN A 155 -20.30 21.05 -10.20
N VAL A 156 -20.82 19.82 -10.04
CA VAL A 156 -20.57 19.02 -8.84
C VAL A 156 -19.33 18.15 -9.07
N PRO A 157 -18.24 18.36 -8.30
CA PRO A 157 -17.01 17.61 -8.48
C PRO A 157 -17.11 16.20 -7.86
N PHE A 158 -16.55 15.22 -8.55
CA PHE A 158 -16.49 13.84 -8.10
C PHE A 158 -15.17 13.17 -8.52
N ILE A 159 -14.87 12.06 -7.86
CA ILE A 159 -13.63 11.31 -7.95
C ILE A 159 -13.89 9.95 -8.59
N ARG A 160 -12.98 9.57 -9.49
CA ARG A 160 -12.88 8.22 -10.05
C ARG A 160 -11.51 7.64 -9.73
N LEU A 161 -11.50 6.40 -9.25
CA LEU A 161 -10.27 5.64 -9.02
C LEU A 161 -10.12 4.60 -10.12
N ARG A 162 -8.92 4.54 -10.69
CA ARG A 162 -8.51 3.51 -11.65
C ARG A 162 -7.24 2.83 -11.19
N TYR A 163 -7.08 1.58 -11.60
CA TYR A 163 -5.88 0.80 -11.36
C TYR A 163 -5.47 0.05 -12.61
N ILE A 164 -4.19 0.12 -12.95
CA ILE A 164 -3.57 -0.71 -13.97
C ILE A 164 -2.65 -1.68 -13.22
N PRO A 165 -2.94 -2.99 -13.21
CA PRO A 165 -2.14 -3.95 -12.46
C PRO A 165 -0.67 -4.01 -12.88
N ASN A 166 -0.40 -3.97 -14.19
CA ASN A 166 0.95 -4.02 -14.75
C ASN A 166 0.92 -3.55 -16.22
N ALA A 167 2.09 -3.49 -16.85
CA ALA A 167 2.26 -2.99 -18.23
C ALA A 167 1.48 -3.77 -19.30
N ALA A 168 1.08 -5.01 -19.04
CA ALA A 168 0.30 -5.84 -19.97
C ALA A 168 -1.22 -5.81 -19.71
N SER A 169 -1.65 -5.15 -18.62
CA SER A 169 -3.03 -5.17 -18.17
C SER A 169 -3.81 -3.95 -18.66
N GLN A 170 -5.13 -4.13 -18.82
CA GLN A 170 -6.06 -3.03 -19.08
C GLN A 170 -6.39 -2.26 -17.79
N VAL A 171 -6.87 -1.02 -17.96
CA VAL A 171 -7.33 -0.20 -16.85
C VAL A 171 -8.58 -0.79 -16.19
N GLN A 172 -8.57 -0.84 -14.86
CA GLN A 172 -9.68 -1.30 -14.04
C GLN A 172 -10.37 -0.13 -13.34
N HIS A 173 -11.70 -0.15 -13.30
CA HIS A 173 -12.51 0.85 -12.63
C HIS A 173 -12.81 0.37 -11.20
N ILE A 174 -12.21 1.05 -10.23
CA ILE A 174 -12.13 0.56 -8.85
C ILE A 174 -12.63 1.58 -7.81
N THR A 175 -13.33 2.63 -8.25
CA THR A 175 -13.91 3.63 -7.33
C THR A 175 -14.77 3.00 -6.24
N LYS A 176 -15.53 1.94 -6.59
CA LYS A 176 -16.39 1.20 -5.66
C LYS A 176 -15.68 0.65 -4.42
N PHE A 177 -14.38 0.38 -4.52
CA PHE A 177 -13.59 -0.15 -3.40
C PHE A 177 -13.13 0.93 -2.44
N ILE A 178 -13.33 2.21 -2.76
CA ILE A 178 -13.15 3.26 -1.80
C ILE A 178 -14.24 3.16 -0.72
N LYS A 179 -13.81 2.81 0.49
CA LYS A 179 -14.69 2.88 1.67
C LYS A 179 -15.09 4.34 1.94
N GLY A 180 -16.38 4.54 2.18
CA GLY A 180 -16.98 5.86 2.38
C GLY A 180 -17.50 6.54 1.09
N CYS A 181 -17.40 5.91 -0.07
CA CYS A 181 -17.86 6.46 -1.36
C CYS A 181 -19.12 5.78 -1.95
N GLY A 182 -19.90 5.06 -1.14
CA GLY A 182 -21.20 4.50 -1.57
C GLY A 182 -21.14 3.34 -2.58
N GLY A 183 -19.97 2.87 -3.00
CA GLY A 183 -19.80 1.67 -3.82
C GLY A 183 -20.06 1.84 -5.33
N GLY A 184 -20.29 3.07 -5.80
CA GLY A 184 -20.47 3.37 -7.22
C GLY A 184 -19.16 3.67 -7.95
N ASP A 185 -19.29 3.98 -9.24
CA ASP A 185 -18.15 4.40 -10.08
C ASP A 185 -17.72 5.85 -9.86
N ASP A 186 -18.59 6.66 -9.25
CA ASP A 186 -18.39 8.08 -8.98
C ASP A 186 -18.49 8.32 -7.47
N CYS A 187 -17.45 8.91 -6.88
CA CYS A 187 -17.47 9.33 -5.48
C CYS A 187 -17.55 10.85 -5.38
N SER A 188 -18.55 11.40 -4.68
CA SER A 188 -18.59 12.86 -4.49
C SER A 188 -17.28 13.35 -3.84
N LEU A 189 -16.76 14.49 -4.29
CA LEU A 189 -15.53 15.03 -3.70
C LEU A 189 -15.69 15.30 -2.20
N THR A 190 -16.90 15.70 -1.78
CA THR A 190 -17.25 15.90 -0.37
C THR A 190 -17.09 14.62 0.43
N ASP A 191 -17.65 13.50 -0.02
CA ASP A 191 -17.53 12.21 0.67
C ASP A 191 -16.09 11.72 0.66
N PHE A 192 -15.39 11.88 -0.47
CA PHE A 192 -13.98 11.52 -0.60
C PHE A 192 -13.10 12.27 0.42
N LYS A 193 -13.29 13.59 0.57
CA LYS A 193 -12.56 14.38 1.57
C LYS A 193 -12.93 13.99 2.99
N LYS A 194 -14.22 13.90 3.29
CA LYS A 194 -14.73 13.54 4.62
C LYS A 194 -14.16 12.20 5.10
N ARG A 195 -14.16 11.17 4.24
CA ARG A 195 -13.57 9.88 4.60
C ARG A 195 -12.04 9.95 4.78
N SER A 196 -11.39 10.90 4.13
CA SER A 196 -9.93 11.03 4.09
C SER A 196 -9.40 11.72 5.34
N GLU A 197 -10.20 12.55 6.01
CA GLU A 197 -9.81 13.37 7.17
C GLU A 197 -9.06 12.59 8.25
N LYS A 198 -9.47 11.35 8.55
CA LYS A 198 -8.82 10.49 9.55
C LYS A 198 -7.37 10.10 9.19
N PHE A 199 -6.97 10.27 7.94
CA PHE A 199 -5.64 9.94 7.40
C PHE A 199 -4.81 11.16 6.98
N LEU A 200 -5.32 12.39 7.16
CA LEU A 200 -4.60 13.58 6.68
C LEU A 200 -3.54 14.11 7.65
N GLY A 201 -3.44 13.53 8.86
CA GLY A 201 -2.40 13.81 9.84
C GLY A 201 -2.18 15.29 10.10
N THR A 202 -2.81 15.85 11.14
CA THR A 202 -2.47 17.23 11.53
C THR A 202 -1.05 17.20 12.11
N HIS A 203 -0.14 18.01 11.56
CA HIS A 203 1.22 18.20 12.08
C HIS A 203 2.09 16.93 12.07
N ILE A 204 2.30 16.33 10.90
CA ILE A 204 3.19 15.15 10.72
C ILE A 204 4.59 15.35 11.34
N HIS A 205 5.14 16.57 11.28
CA HIS A 205 6.39 16.90 11.95
C HIS A 205 6.36 16.72 13.47
N HIS A 206 5.21 16.97 14.11
CA HIS A 206 5.02 16.73 15.54
C HIS A 206 4.90 15.22 15.82
N LEU A 207 4.17 14.47 14.98
CA LEU A 207 4.04 13.02 15.11
C LEU A 207 5.38 12.30 14.96
N CYS A 208 6.26 12.76 14.07
CA CYS A 208 7.60 12.21 13.88
C CYS A 208 8.66 12.78 14.84
N GLY A 209 8.32 13.83 15.60
CA GLY A 209 9.25 14.56 16.47
C GLY A 209 9.23 14.11 17.94
N ASP A 210 8.27 13.27 18.33
CA ASP A 210 8.16 12.80 19.71
C ASP A 210 9.14 11.66 19.99
N THR A 211 10.35 12.02 20.41
CA THR A 211 11.44 11.07 20.71
C THR A 211 11.28 10.38 22.07
N LYS A 212 10.25 10.73 22.87
CA LYS A 212 10.10 10.25 24.25
C LYS A 212 9.33 8.93 24.41
N ARG A 213 8.59 8.48 23.39
CA ARG A 213 7.76 7.25 23.49
C ARG A 213 8.46 5.95 23.09
N LEU A 214 9.74 5.99 22.69
CA LEU A 214 10.43 4.82 22.14
C LEU A 214 11.16 3.96 23.19
N PHE A 215 11.18 4.34 24.47
CA PHE A 215 11.92 3.62 25.52
C PHE A 215 11.23 3.52 26.89
N ASP A 216 9.92 3.78 26.99
CA ASP A 216 9.15 3.54 28.23
C ASP A 216 8.26 2.30 28.10
#